data_AF-A0A2T3B4I6-F1
#
_entry.id   AF-A0A2T3B4I6-F1
#
_cell.length_a   1.000
_cell.length_b   1.000
_cell.length_c   1.000
_cell.angle_alpha   90.00
_cell.angle_beta   90.00
_cell.angle_gamma   90.00
#
_symmetry.space_group_name_H-M   'P 1'
#
loop_
_entity.id
_entity.type
_entity.pdbx_description
1 polymer ?
#
loop_
_entity_poly.entity_id
_entity_poly.type
_entity_poly.pdbx_seq_one_letter_code
_entity_poly.pdbx_strand_id
1 'polypeptide(L)'
;MSGHCHDEHDHSGHSHSHGDGHDHSDDITPALQYSLYQHINFDDITTLNESETDSGKAIVKKTWADRLEEQPELESDVDEQLLIRIPFTGQVKLHSILIRTSNSSSAPQTLKVFINRNDIDFSVASDLAPTQEFQLSQTSEVQDIPVKRALFGKVQNLTLFVEDNYGDDVTRISYLGFKGDWMQLGRAPTNILYEAAANPNDHALKGTAVNQMGSHLGSGH
;
A
#
# COMPACT_ATOMS: atom_id res chain seq x y z
N MET A 1 -9.61 -56.96 42.81
CA MET A 1 -10.14 -55.69 42.31
C MET A 1 -9.12 -55.22 41.30
N SER A 2 -9.25 -55.50 40.01
CA SER A 2 -10.41 -55.27 39.13
C SER A 2 -10.66 -53.76 38.99
N GLY A 3 -10.67 -53.15 37.81
CA GLY A 3 -10.47 -53.68 36.45
C GLY A 3 -11.40 -53.00 35.44
N HIS A 4 -11.08 -53.14 34.15
CA HIS A 4 -11.80 -52.59 32.99
C HIS A 4 -11.74 -51.08 32.73
N CYS A 5 -11.46 -50.77 31.47
CA CYS A 5 -11.81 -49.51 30.80
C CYS A 5 -13.32 -49.47 30.51
N HIS A 6 -13.83 -48.31 30.13
CA HIS A 6 -15.03 -48.24 29.28
C HIS A 6 -14.81 -47.23 28.15
N ASP A 7 -15.47 -47.52 27.03
CA ASP A 7 -15.34 -46.86 25.74
C ASP A 7 -16.74 -46.81 25.08
N GLU A 8 -16.87 -46.01 24.02
CA GLU A 8 -17.99 -45.90 23.06
C GLU A 8 -19.39 -45.41 23.56
N HIS A 9 -20.25 -44.80 22.72
CA HIS A 9 -20.09 -44.41 21.31
C HIS A 9 -20.11 -42.87 21.08
N ASP A 10 -21.14 -42.10 20.67
CA ASP A 10 -22.54 -42.31 20.23
C ASP A 10 -22.98 -41.11 19.32
N HIS A 11 -24.17 -41.13 18.72
CA HIS A 11 -24.54 -40.28 17.57
C HIS A 11 -25.41 -39.04 17.86
N SER A 12 -25.09 -37.92 17.18
CA SER A 12 -26.03 -37.15 16.33
C SER A 12 -25.29 -36.02 15.60
N GLY A 13 -25.41 -35.95 14.26
CA GLY A 13 -24.75 -34.93 13.45
C GLY A 13 -25.74 -34.07 12.66
N HIS A 14 -25.34 -32.84 12.32
CA HIS A 14 -25.94 -32.06 11.23
C HIS A 14 -24.89 -31.12 10.62
N SER A 15 -24.51 -31.38 9.37
CA SER A 15 -23.54 -30.57 8.63
C SER A 15 -24.23 -29.41 7.93
N HIS A 16 -23.98 -28.18 8.39
CA HIS A 16 -24.37 -26.97 7.67
C HIS A 16 -23.14 -26.33 7.03
N SER A 17 -22.87 -26.71 5.77
CA SER A 17 -21.89 -26.05 4.93
C SER A 17 -22.43 -24.68 4.52
N HIS A 18 -21.99 -23.64 5.20
CA HIS A 18 -22.10 -22.27 4.71
C HIS A 18 -20.80 -21.96 3.95
N GLY A 19 -20.91 -21.92 2.63
CA GLY A 19 -19.86 -21.37 1.78
C GLY A 19 -19.93 -19.86 1.85
N ASP A 20 -19.30 -19.27 2.87
CA ASP A 20 -19.03 -17.83 2.90
C ASP A 20 -18.12 -17.48 1.73
N GLY A 21 -18.74 -16.95 0.66
CA GLY A 21 -18.01 -16.30 -0.41
C GLY A 21 -17.43 -15.01 0.13
N HIS A 22 -16.13 -15.03 0.47
CA HIS A 22 -15.42 -13.88 1.00
C HIS A 22 -15.43 -12.71 -0.01
N ASP A 23 -16.37 -11.79 0.20
CA ASP A 23 -16.40 -10.50 -0.47
C ASP A 23 -15.29 -9.61 0.11
N HIS A 24 -14.18 -9.51 -0.62
CA HIS A 24 -13.01 -8.71 -0.23
C HIS A 24 -13.22 -7.18 -0.37
N SER A 25 -14.45 -6.71 -0.59
CA SER A 25 -14.80 -5.28 -0.56
C SER A 25 -14.33 -4.59 0.74
N ASP A 26 -14.52 -5.23 1.90
CA ASP A 26 -14.21 -4.61 3.20
C ASP A 26 -12.71 -4.35 3.43
N ASP A 27 -11.80 -5.18 2.88
CA ASP A 27 -10.33 -5.05 3.02
C ASP A 27 -9.78 -3.75 2.40
N ILE A 28 -10.49 -3.17 1.44
CA ILE A 28 -10.07 -1.95 0.72
C ILE A 28 -10.20 -0.72 1.63
N THR A 29 -11.23 -0.71 2.49
CA THR A 29 -11.67 0.48 3.25
C THR A 29 -10.61 1.04 4.21
N PRO A 30 -9.94 0.23 5.08
CA PRO A 30 -9.01 0.75 6.08
C PRO A 30 -7.68 1.23 5.48
N ALA A 31 -7.26 0.63 4.35
CA ALA A 31 -6.00 0.98 3.70
C ALA A 31 -6.07 2.35 3.00
N LEU A 32 -7.19 2.65 2.34
CA LEU A 32 -7.41 3.93 1.66
C LEU A 32 -7.65 5.09 2.63
N GLN A 33 -8.27 4.86 3.79
CA GLN A 33 -8.67 5.91 4.74
C GLN A 33 -7.52 6.85 5.18
N TYR A 34 -6.29 6.34 5.21
CA TYR A 34 -5.08 7.10 5.60
C TYR A 34 -4.07 7.25 4.46
N SER A 35 -4.45 6.97 3.21
CA SER A 35 -3.53 7.04 2.08
C SER A 35 -3.06 8.47 1.81
N LEU A 36 -1.74 8.70 1.79
CA LEU A 36 -1.15 9.99 1.44
C LEU A 36 -0.94 10.16 -0.08
N TYR A 37 -1.38 9.20 -0.92
CA TYR A 37 -1.12 9.16 -2.36
C TYR A 37 -1.48 10.48 -3.08
N GLN A 38 -2.71 10.99 -2.89
CA GLN A 38 -3.17 12.27 -3.47
C GLN A 38 -2.43 13.52 -2.92
N HIS A 39 -1.53 13.34 -1.96
CA HIS A 39 -0.75 14.39 -1.31
C HIS A 39 0.75 14.32 -1.59
N ILE A 40 1.20 13.38 -2.44
CA ILE A 40 2.57 13.31 -2.94
C ILE A 40 2.71 14.28 -4.12
N ASN A 41 3.80 15.06 -4.15
CA ASN A 41 4.16 15.85 -5.31
C ASN A 41 5.01 14.97 -6.24
N PHE A 42 4.34 14.18 -7.09
CA PHE A 42 4.99 13.12 -7.84
C PHE A 42 6.01 13.60 -8.88
N ASP A 43 5.90 14.82 -9.38
CA ASP A 43 6.78 15.30 -10.46
C ASP A 43 8.14 15.74 -9.92
N ASP A 44 8.18 16.27 -8.69
CA ASP A 44 9.39 16.62 -7.94
C ASP A 44 10.00 15.42 -7.17
N ILE A 45 9.51 14.18 -7.36
CA ILE A 45 10.22 12.98 -6.88
C ILE A 45 11.56 12.86 -7.61
N THR A 46 12.63 12.57 -6.87
CA THR A 46 13.96 12.28 -7.42
C THR A 46 14.54 11.02 -6.78
N THR A 47 15.03 10.10 -7.60
CA THR A 47 15.85 8.96 -7.17
C THR A 47 17.31 9.24 -7.50
N LEU A 48 18.23 8.64 -6.74
CA LEU A 48 19.64 8.50 -7.10
C LEU A 48 19.99 7.00 -7.16
N ASN A 49 20.87 6.65 -8.09
CA ASN A 49 21.28 5.27 -8.42
C ASN A 49 20.14 4.37 -8.95
N GLU A 50 19.12 4.93 -9.61
CA GLU A 50 18.13 4.14 -10.37
C GLU A 50 18.66 3.79 -11.78
N SER A 51 18.51 2.54 -12.22
CA SER A 51 18.98 2.08 -13.54
C SER A 51 18.07 2.54 -14.69
N GLU A 52 16.75 2.53 -14.48
CA GLU A 52 15.79 3.20 -15.36
C GLU A 52 15.36 4.56 -14.79
N THR A 53 15.48 5.61 -15.60
CA THR A 53 15.09 6.98 -15.22
C THR A 53 13.61 7.09 -14.86
N ASP A 54 13.31 7.79 -13.78
CA ASP A 54 11.97 7.92 -13.18
C ASP A 54 11.36 6.59 -12.69
N SER A 55 12.10 5.47 -12.60
CA SER A 55 11.57 4.20 -12.07
C SER A 55 11.17 4.28 -10.60
N GLY A 56 11.96 4.97 -9.76
CA GLY A 56 11.60 5.25 -8.37
C GLY A 56 10.37 6.16 -8.22
N LYS A 57 10.14 7.04 -9.19
CA LYS A 57 8.92 7.84 -9.34
C LYS A 57 7.74 6.98 -9.81
N ALA A 58 7.99 5.99 -10.67
CA ALA A 58 6.98 5.09 -11.21
C ALA A 58 6.42 4.12 -10.15
N ILE A 59 7.26 3.56 -9.27
CA ILE A 59 6.80 2.68 -8.18
C ILE A 59 6.02 3.42 -7.07
N VAL A 60 6.23 4.73 -6.92
CA VAL A 60 5.44 5.61 -6.05
C VAL A 60 4.13 6.04 -6.73
N LYS A 61 4.10 6.11 -8.07
CA LYS A 61 2.89 6.34 -8.89
C LYS A 61 1.97 5.11 -9.04
N LYS A 62 2.34 3.93 -8.53
CA LYS A 62 1.40 2.80 -8.41
C LYS A 62 0.33 3.11 -7.35
N THR A 63 -0.95 2.86 -7.65
CA THR A 63 -2.03 3.04 -6.66
C THR A 63 -2.06 1.88 -5.66
N TRP A 64 -2.97 1.93 -4.67
CA TRP A 64 -3.22 0.78 -3.80
C TRP A 64 -3.79 -0.44 -4.58
N ALA A 65 -4.45 -0.24 -5.73
CA ALA A 65 -4.87 -1.36 -6.57
C ALA A 65 -3.65 -2.03 -7.23
N ASP A 66 -2.79 -1.23 -7.87
CA ASP A 66 -1.65 -1.68 -8.68
C ASP A 66 -0.45 -2.17 -7.83
N ARG A 67 -0.51 -2.07 -6.50
CA ARG A 67 0.56 -2.47 -5.56
C ARG A 67 1.06 -3.91 -5.74
N LEU A 68 0.22 -4.79 -6.30
CA LEU A 68 0.53 -6.20 -6.53
C LEU A 68 1.10 -6.49 -7.92
N GLU A 69 1.02 -5.54 -8.86
CA GLU A 69 1.71 -5.62 -10.14
C GLU A 69 3.22 -5.64 -9.92
N GLU A 70 3.95 -6.47 -10.67
CA GLU A 70 5.41 -6.53 -10.61
C GLU A 70 6.01 -5.24 -11.19
N GLN A 71 5.58 -4.85 -12.40
CA GLN A 71 6.09 -3.69 -13.13
C GLN A 71 5.20 -2.44 -12.98
N PRO A 72 5.74 -1.21 -13.05
CA PRO A 72 7.17 -0.86 -13.04
C PRO A 72 7.87 -1.32 -11.75
N GLU A 73 9.17 -1.58 -11.82
CA GLU A 73 10.06 -1.85 -10.68
C GLU A 73 11.19 -0.81 -10.65
N LEU A 74 11.67 -0.44 -9.45
CA LEU A 74 12.90 0.30 -9.25
C LEU A 74 14.03 -0.71 -9.02
N GLU A 75 15.06 -0.65 -9.86
CA GLU A 75 16.31 -1.40 -9.77
C GLU A 75 17.48 -0.42 -9.62
N SER A 76 18.52 -0.78 -8.87
CA SER A 76 19.73 0.04 -8.71
C SER A 76 20.77 -0.19 -9.82
N ASP A 77 21.57 0.83 -10.14
CA ASP A 77 22.46 0.84 -11.32
C ASP A 77 23.92 0.40 -11.03
N VAL A 78 24.53 0.95 -9.98
CA VAL A 78 25.98 0.81 -9.73
C VAL A 78 26.32 -0.14 -8.57
N ASP A 79 25.45 -0.19 -7.57
CA ASP A 79 25.61 -0.93 -6.30
C ASP A 79 24.21 -1.12 -5.65
N GLU A 80 24.14 -1.71 -4.47
CA GLU A 80 22.88 -1.99 -3.77
C GLU A 80 22.16 -0.75 -3.19
N GLN A 81 22.78 0.44 -3.22
CA GLN A 81 22.27 1.61 -2.50
C GLN A 81 21.24 2.41 -3.31
N LEU A 82 20.13 2.80 -2.68
CA LEU A 82 19.09 3.62 -3.32
C LEU A 82 18.71 4.80 -2.44
N LEU A 83 18.60 5.99 -3.04
CA LEU A 83 18.21 7.21 -2.33
C LEU A 83 17.03 7.89 -3.04
N ILE A 84 15.85 7.78 -2.43
CA ILE A 84 14.57 8.24 -3.00
C ILE A 84 14.07 9.43 -2.18
N ARG A 85 13.75 10.55 -2.85
CA ARG A 85 13.21 11.76 -2.22
C ARG A 85 11.75 11.97 -2.64
N ILE A 86 10.86 12.04 -1.65
CA ILE A 86 9.41 12.14 -1.83
C ILE A 86 8.91 13.43 -1.17
N PRO A 87 8.72 14.52 -1.95
CA PRO A 87 8.06 15.72 -1.46
C PRO A 87 6.54 15.54 -1.38
N PHE A 88 5.91 16.13 -0.36
CA PHE A 88 4.46 16.19 -0.19
C PHE A 88 3.94 17.60 -0.54
N THR A 89 2.69 17.68 -1.01
CA THR A 89 2.00 18.94 -1.36
C THR A 89 1.58 19.78 -0.14
N GLY A 90 1.88 19.32 1.07
CA GLY A 90 1.57 19.98 2.33
C GLY A 90 2.27 19.28 3.51
N GLN A 91 1.87 19.63 4.73
CA GLN A 91 2.48 19.00 5.92
C GLN A 91 1.73 17.73 6.30
N VAL A 92 2.37 16.57 6.23
CA VAL A 92 1.81 15.29 6.65
C VAL A 92 2.32 14.85 8.03
N LYS A 93 1.48 14.09 8.73
CA LYS A 93 1.81 13.32 9.94
C LYS A 93 1.87 11.86 9.53
N LEU A 94 3.07 11.37 9.23
CA LEU A 94 3.28 10.00 8.75
C LEU A 94 2.96 8.98 9.85
N HIS A 95 2.27 7.90 9.49
CA HIS A 95 1.89 6.79 10.36
C HIS A 95 2.67 5.53 10.00
N SER A 96 2.82 5.23 8.71
CA SER A 96 3.66 4.14 8.22
C SER A 96 4.12 4.34 6.78
N ILE A 97 5.19 3.64 6.42
CA ILE A 97 5.68 3.46 5.05
C ILE A 97 5.21 2.08 4.58
N LEU A 98 4.70 2.00 3.36
CA LEU A 98 4.33 0.74 2.71
C LEU A 98 5.41 0.45 1.68
N ILE A 99 6.04 -0.73 1.74
CA ILE A 99 7.00 -1.16 0.73
C ILE A 99 6.66 -2.57 0.24
N ARG A 100 6.86 -2.82 -1.05
CA ARG A 100 6.90 -4.17 -1.62
C ARG A 100 8.16 -4.33 -2.45
N THR A 101 8.69 -5.54 -2.42
CA THR A 101 9.89 -5.99 -3.11
C THR A 101 9.65 -7.45 -3.51
N SER A 102 10.70 -8.25 -3.68
CA SER A 102 10.67 -9.69 -3.90
C SER A 102 11.04 -10.44 -2.61
N ASN A 103 11.14 -11.78 -2.70
CA ASN A 103 11.83 -12.61 -1.72
C ASN A 103 13.25 -13.02 -2.17
N SER A 104 13.87 -12.29 -3.11
CA SER A 104 15.27 -12.52 -3.54
C SER A 104 16.28 -11.82 -2.62
N SER A 105 17.57 -12.06 -2.82
CA SER A 105 18.62 -11.31 -2.10
C SER A 105 18.62 -9.82 -2.44
N SER A 106 18.12 -9.45 -3.63
CA SER A 106 17.90 -8.07 -4.09
C SER A 106 16.85 -7.29 -3.28
N ALA A 107 16.18 -7.89 -2.29
CA ALA A 107 15.26 -7.17 -1.42
C ALA A 107 16.04 -6.24 -0.45
N PRO A 108 15.61 -4.97 -0.25
CA PRO A 108 16.26 -4.05 0.68
C PRO A 108 16.20 -4.59 2.11
N GLN A 109 17.31 -4.50 2.86
CA GLN A 109 17.40 -4.94 4.25
C GLN A 109 17.36 -3.74 5.22
N THR A 110 18.27 -2.77 5.09
CA THR A 110 18.35 -1.60 5.98
C THR A 110 17.76 -0.36 5.32
N LEU A 111 16.67 0.16 5.89
CA LEU A 111 16.00 1.39 5.46
C LEU A 111 16.21 2.51 6.48
N LYS A 112 17.03 3.49 6.11
CA LYS A 112 17.25 4.74 6.84
C LYS A 112 16.30 5.83 6.33
N VAL A 113 15.64 6.54 7.24
CA VAL A 113 14.60 7.52 6.90
C VAL A 113 14.90 8.89 7.51
N PHE A 114 14.91 9.92 6.67
CA PHE A 114 15.13 11.32 7.03
C PHE A 114 13.93 12.18 6.64
N ILE A 115 13.67 13.26 7.38
CA ILE A 115 12.58 14.21 7.07
C ILE A 115 13.08 15.64 6.92
N ASN A 116 12.44 16.40 6.04
CA ASN A 116 12.60 17.85 5.86
C ASN A 116 14.04 18.29 5.58
N ARG A 117 14.82 17.44 4.91
CA ARG A 117 16.22 17.71 4.52
C ARG A 117 16.39 17.48 3.02
N ASN A 118 17.13 18.38 2.39
CA ASN A 118 17.39 18.39 0.95
C ASN A 118 18.88 18.16 0.64
N ASP A 119 19.69 18.00 1.68
CA ASP A 119 21.14 17.84 1.71
C ASP A 119 21.60 16.39 1.98
N ILE A 120 20.67 15.43 1.95
CA ILE A 120 20.96 14.00 2.14
C ILE A 120 21.37 13.36 0.81
N ASP A 121 22.68 13.22 0.59
CA ASP A 121 23.27 12.32 -0.40
C ASP A 121 23.75 11.01 0.27
N PHE A 122 24.35 10.08 -0.48
CA PHE A 122 24.84 8.80 0.05
C PHE A 122 25.88 8.96 1.17
N SER A 123 26.80 9.92 1.07
CA SER A 123 27.80 10.18 2.13
C SER A 123 27.11 10.68 3.40
N VAL A 124 26.21 11.65 3.26
CA VAL A 124 25.47 12.20 4.39
C VAL A 124 24.52 11.15 5.00
N ALA A 125 23.90 10.28 4.19
CA ALA A 125 22.94 9.28 4.66
C ALA A 125 23.59 8.12 5.43
N SER A 126 24.83 7.76 5.09
CA SER A 126 25.62 6.76 5.83
C SER A 126 26.09 7.30 7.19
N ASP A 127 26.68 8.51 7.23
CA ASP A 127 27.28 9.11 8.44
C ASP A 127 26.25 9.71 9.41
N LEU A 128 25.14 10.24 8.91
CA LEU A 128 24.14 10.96 9.72
C LEU A 128 23.14 10.01 10.36
N ALA A 129 22.96 10.11 11.67
CA ALA A 129 21.89 9.42 12.39
C ALA A 129 20.50 9.75 11.77
N PRO A 130 19.74 8.75 11.28
CA PRO A 130 18.45 8.98 10.64
C PRO A 130 17.36 9.40 11.63
N THR A 131 16.25 9.93 11.10
CA THR A 131 15.06 10.21 11.92
C THR A 131 14.45 8.92 12.46
N GLN A 132 14.45 7.86 11.64
CA GLN A 132 14.29 6.49 12.11
C GLN A 132 14.97 5.53 11.13
N GLU A 133 15.47 4.42 11.66
CA GLU A 133 16.02 3.29 10.91
C GLU A 133 15.12 2.07 11.09
N PHE A 134 15.08 1.21 10.08
CA PHE A 134 14.31 -0.03 10.05
C PHE A 134 15.14 -1.15 9.45
N GLN A 135 15.12 -2.32 10.08
CA GLN A 135 15.45 -3.58 9.44
C GLN A 135 14.14 -4.13 8.84
N LEU A 136 14.15 -4.40 7.53
CA LEU A 136 13.00 -4.92 6.80
C LEU A 136 12.95 -6.45 6.89
N SER A 137 11.99 -7.06 6.18
CA SER A 137 11.93 -8.52 5.96
C SER A 137 12.13 -8.86 4.49
N GLN A 138 12.82 -9.96 4.21
CA GLN A 138 12.94 -10.56 2.87
C GLN A 138 11.60 -11.19 2.47
N THR A 139 10.70 -10.43 1.82
CA THR A 139 9.36 -10.91 1.44
C THR A 139 8.74 -10.15 0.26
N SER A 140 8.02 -10.90 -0.57
CA SER A 140 7.20 -10.40 -1.69
C SER A 140 5.88 -9.74 -1.26
N GLU A 141 5.54 -9.80 0.03
CA GLU A 141 4.35 -9.18 0.61
C GLU A 141 4.53 -7.66 0.82
N VAL A 142 3.41 -6.93 0.85
CA VAL A 142 3.43 -5.50 1.19
C VAL A 142 3.67 -5.32 2.69
N GLN A 143 4.85 -4.81 3.05
CA GLN A 143 5.24 -4.54 4.42
C GLN A 143 4.70 -3.18 4.86
N ASP A 144 3.88 -3.15 5.93
CA ASP A 144 3.38 -1.92 6.56
C ASP A 144 4.28 -1.56 7.75
N ILE A 145 5.15 -0.57 7.57
CA ILE A 145 6.25 -0.23 8.48
C ILE A 145 5.86 0.95 9.38
N PRO A 146 5.46 0.74 10.65
CA PRO A 146 4.98 1.81 11.53
C PRO A 146 6.10 2.74 12.00
N VAL A 147 5.96 4.04 11.71
CA VAL A 147 6.93 5.04 12.15
C VAL A 147 6.60 5.55 13.56
N LYS A 148 7.63 6.01 14.30
CA LYS A 148 7.46 6.69 15.60
C LYS A 148 6.79 8.05 15.38
N ARG A 149 5.45 8.08 15.32
CA ARG A 149 4.61 9.25 14.94
C ARG A 149 4.96 10.58 15.63
N ALA A 150 5.58 10.54 16.81
CA ALA A 150 6.10 11.74 17.50
C ALA A 150 7.25 12.45 16.74
N LEU A 151 8.09 11.70 16.01
CA LEU A 151 9.17 12.24 15.18
C LEU A 151 8.64 12.72 13.82
N PHE A 152 7.66 12.02 13.26
CA PHE A 152 7.12 12.24 11.92
C PHE A 152 5.83 13.09 11.89
N GLY A 153 5.61 13.96 12.89
CA GLY A 153 4.38 14.75 13.01
C GLY A 153 4.28 15.96 12.07
N LYS A 154 5.34 16.30 11.33
CA LYS A 154 5.45 17.49 10.46
C LYS A 154 6.32 17.26 9.23
N VAL A 155 6.08 16.20 8.47
CA VAL A 155 6.86 15.89 7.25
C VAL A 155 6.36 16.74 6.08
N GLN A 156 7.28 17.27 5.28
CA GLN A 156 7.05 17.99 4.02
C GLN A 156 7.90 17.40 2.89
N ASN A 157 9.11 16.96 3.19
CA ASN A 157 9.90 16.08 2.33
C ASN A 157 10.34 14.85 3.13
N LEU A 158 10.34 13.68 2.50
CA LEU A 158 10.81 12.41 3.05
C LEU A 158 11.96 11.90 2.18
N THR A 159 13.10 11.59 2.78
CA THR A 159 14.19 10.90 2.09
C THR A 159 14.29 9.49 2.65
N LEU A 160 14.15 8.51 1.76
CA LEU A 160 14.41 7.10 2.00
C LEU A 160 15.82 6.79 1.48
N PHE A 161 16.65 6.17 2.31
CA PHE A 161 17.94 5.62 1.94
C PHE A 161 17.94 4.12 2.25
N VAL A 162 18.05 3.30 1.21
CA VAL A 162 18.41 1.88 1.35
C VAL A 162 19.93 1.82 1.40
N GLU A 163 20.46 1.28 2.49
CA GLU A 163 21.89 1.17 2.73
C GLU A 163 22.46 -0.18 2.28
N ASP A 164 21.69 -1.25 2.42
CA ASP A 164 22.05 -2.63 2.06
C ASP A 164 20.82 -3.50 1.66
N ASN A 165 21.11 -4.69 1.12
CA ASN A 165 20.14 -5.73 0.76
C ASN A 165 20.53 -7.09 1.38
N TYR A 166 19.81 -8.16 1.04
CA TYR A 166 20.10 -9.52 1.53
C TYR A 166 21.22 -10.26 0.74
N GLY A 167 22.23 -9.53 0.27
CA GLY A 167 23.46 -10.07 -0.33
C GLY A 167 23.40 -10.31 -1.84
N ASP A 168 22.90 -9.32 -2.59
CA ASP A 168 22.87 -9.26 -4.06
C ASP A 168 23.58 -7.99 -4.55
N ASP A 169 24.02 -7.93 -5.80
CA ASP A 169 24.78 -6.77 -6.32
C ASP A 169 23.87 -5.54 -6.59
N VAL A 170 22.54 -5.73 -6.61
CA VAL A 170 21.53 -4.66 -6.86
C VAL A 170 20.33 -4.78 -5.92
N THR A 171 19.65 -3.66 -5.67
CA THR A 171 18.38 -3.61 -4.91
C THR A 171 17.18 -3.46 -5.83
N ARG A 172 16.08 -4.19 -5.53
CA ARG A 172 14.80 -4.14 -6.25
C ARG A 172 13.64 -3.74 -5.34
N ILE A 173 12.82 -2.79 -5.77
CA ILE A 173 11.60 -2.35 -5.06
C ILE A 173 10.46 -2.23 -6.07
N SER A 174 9.34 -2.92 -5.83
CA SER A 174 8.19 -2.96 -6.76
C SER A 174 7.05 -2.03 -6.36
N TYR A 175 6.97 -1.55 -5.11
CA TYR A 175 5.94 -0.60 -4.67
C TYR A 175 6.42 0.25 -3.50
N LEU A 176 6.07 1.54 -3.51
CA LEU A 176 6.18 2.42 -2.35
C LEU A 176 4.90 3.24 -2.15
N GLY A 177 4.37 3.19 -0.93
CA GLY A 177 3.19 3.95 -0.51
C GLY A 177 3.35 4.51 0.91
N PHE A 178 2.48 5.42 1.31
CA PHE A 178 2.59 6.10 2.60
C PHE A 178 1.22 6.28 3.26
N LYS A 179 1.11 5.97 4.55
CA LYS A 179 -0.11 6.20 5.36
C LYS A 179 0.12 7.32 6.37
N GLY A 180 -0.86 8.18 6.59
CA GLY A 180 -0.79 9.29 7.56
C GLY A 180 -1.99 10.21 7.54
N ASP A 181 -1.89 11.34 8.25
CA ASP A 181 -2.84 12.46 8.16
C ASP A 181 -2.20 13.60 7.35
N TRP A 182 -2.88 14.16 6.35
CA TRP A 182 -2.45 15.40 5.67
C TRP A 182 -3.09 16.63 6.30
N MET A 183 -2.31 17.71 6.42
CA MET A 183 -2.78 19.01 6.91
C MET A 183 -2.50 20.09 5.85
N GLN A 184 -3.58 20.68 5.34
CA GLN A 184 -3.51 21.80 4.41
C GLN A 184 -2.79 23.00 5.05
N LEU A 185 -1.73 23.49 4.40
CA LEU A 185 -0.92 24.61 4.91
C LEU A 185 -1.57 25.97 4.61
N GLY A 186 -2.84 26.14 5.00
CA GLY A 186 -3.61 27.38 4.85
C GLY A 186 -4.99 27.17 4.27
N ARG A 187 -6.02 27.61 5.03
CA ARG A 187 -7.46 27.37 4.82
C ARG A 187 -7.89 25.90 4.95
N ALA A 188 -9.17 25.72 5.25
CA ALA A 188 -9.79 24.44 5.58
C ALA A 188 -10.21 23.66 4.32
N PRO A 189 -10.21 22.32 4.36
CA PRO A 189 -10.51 21.50 3.20
C PRO A 189 -11.97 21.62 2.76
N THR A 190 -12.17 21.75 1.46
CA THR A 190 -13.48 21.63 0.79
C THR A 190 -13.43 20.46 -0.18
N ASN A 191 -14.25 19.43 0.08
CA ASN A 191 -14.44 18.22 -0.72
C ASN A 191 -13.17 17.40 -0.99
N ILE A 192 -12.92 16.37 -0.17
CA ILE A 192 -12.18 15.19 -0.63
C ILE A 192 -13.10 14.46 -1.61
N LEU A 193 -12.76 14.47 -2.89
CA LEU A 193 -13.45 13.68 -3.91
C LEU A 193 -12.84 12.27 -3.93
N TYR A 194 -13.62 11.28 -3.50
CA TYR A 194 -13.19 9.89 -3.53
C TYR A 194 -13.14 9.38 -4.97
N GLU A 195 -11.95 8.98 -5.42
CA GLU A 195 -11.71 8.44 -6.76
C GLU A 195 -12.16 6.97 -6.88
N ALA A 196 -13.47 6.75 -6.79
CA ALA A 196 -14.09 5.46 -7.06
C ALA A 196 -14.15 5.19 -8.57
N ALA A 197 -13.05 4.67 -9.13
CA ALA A 197 -12.94 4.30 -10.55
C ALA A 197 -13.70 3.00 -10.91
N ALA A 198 -15.02 2.98 -10.66
CA ALA A 198 -15.90 1.89 -11.06
C ALA A 198 -16.11 1.91 -12.58
N ASN A 199 -15.57 0.91 -13.28
CA ASN A 199 -15.64 0.81 -14.74
C ASN A 199 -17.08 0.53 -15.22
N PRO A 200 -17.70 1.31 -16.14
CA PRO A 200 -19.16 1.31 -16.36
C PRO A 200 -19.82 0.08 -17.02
N ASN A 201 -19.19 -1.10 -17.04
CA ASN A 201 -19.63 -2.23 -17.90
C ASN A 201 -20.19 -3.46 -17.17
N ASP A 202 -19.98 -3.64 -15.87
CA ASP A 202 -20.29 -4.92 -15.22
C ASP A 202 -21.57 -4.91 -14.36
N HIS A 203 -22.73 -4.96 -15.04
CA HIS A 203 -23.96 -5.57 -14.49
C HIS A 203 -24.98 -5.92 -15.59
N ALA A 204 -24.55 -6.69 -16.59
CA ALA A 204 -25.42 -7.19 -17.66
C ALA A 204 -26.37 -8.31 -17.19
N LEU A 205 -27.36 -7.98 -16.35
CA LEU A 205 -28.35 -8.93 -15.81
C LEU A 205 -29.25 -9.51 -16.90
N LYS A 206 -28.82 -10.65 -17.48
CA LYS A 206 -29.61 -11.47 -18.41
C LYS A 206 -30.77 -12.17 -17.71
N GLY A 207 -31.88 -11.43 -17.57
CA GLY A 207 -33.27 -11.88 -17.69
C GLY A 207 -33.72 -13.18 -17.01
N THR A 208 -34.68 -13.05 -16.09
CA THR A 208 -35.71 -14.06 -15.83
C THR A 208 -37.10 -13.53 -16.24
N ALA A 209 -38.05 -14.44 -16.39
CA ALA A 209 -39.21 -14.23 -17.26
C ALA A 209 -40.42 -13.55 -16.60
N VAL A 210 -41.14 -12.78 -17.43
CA VAL A 210 -42.62 -12.69 -17.51
C VAL A 210 -43.39 -12.54 -16.18
N ASN A 211 -44.01 -11.37 -16.02
CA ASN A 211 -45.47 -11.36 -15.92
C ASN A 211 -46.08 -10.15 -16.64
N GLN A 212 -47.26 -10.30 -17.24
CA GLN A 212 -47.84 -9.34 -18.19
C GLN A 212 -49.29 -9.00 -17.83
N MET A 213 -49.48 -7.90 -17.08
CA MET A 213 -50.78 -7.25 -16.79
C MET A 213 -50.49 -5.80 -16.38
N GLY A 214 -51.16 -4.77 -16.89
CA GLY A 214 -52.12 -4.71 -18.00
C GLY A 214 -52.64 -3.26 -18.11
N SER A 215 -52.33 -2.55 -19.20
CA SER A 215 -52.52 -1.10 -19.26
C SER A 215 -53.88 -0.68 -19.79
N HIS A 216 -54.56 0.18 -19.02
CA HIS A 216 -55.44 1.27 -19.49
C HIS A 216 -56.72 0.91 -20.28
N LEU A 217 -57.84 1.54 -19.93
CA LEU A 217 -58.74 2.26 -20.85
C LEU A 217 -59.86 2.94 -20.06
N GLY A 218 -60.36 4.07 -20.55
CA GLY A 218 -61.43 4.84 -19.90
C GLY A 218 -62.63 5.07 -20.81
N SER A 219 -63.83 4.76 -20.30
CA SER A 219 -65.14 5.21 -20.76
C SER A 219 -66.17 4.94 -19.65
N GLY A 220 -67.28 5.68 -19.51
CA GLY A 220 -67.64 6.92 -20.20
C GLY A 220 -69.15 7.20 -20.13
N HIS A 221 -69.56 8.05 -19.20
CA HIS A 221 -70.83 8.82 -19.15
C HIS A 221 -70.69 9.94 -18.11
#